data_AF-S3BVR5-F1
#
_entry.id   AF-S3BVR5-F1
#
_cell.length_a   1.000
_cell.length_b   1.000
_cell.length_c   1.000
_cell.angle_alpha   90.00
_cell.angle_beta   90.00
_cell.angle_gamma   90.00
#
_symmetry.space_group_name_H-M   'P 1'
#
loop_
_entity.id
_entity.type
_entity.pdbx_description
1 polymer ?
#
loop_
_entity_poly.entity_id
_entity_poly.type
_entity_poly.pdbx_seq_one_letter_code
_entity_poly.pdbx_strand_id
1 'polypeptide(L)'
;MTRPTVQMLQHYGYALAALRSSLNNRGSIAAPETLCALYLIVILQGWLQQEDGNFSGHGEAIAMILSAMKQHQTAWGEFEHGIVKTLSFLVIMESLVNPRIQLDQHLRRMTDPEPLSAAKAHPQAISCLDNNSLVDISTYLRDPYTHYSSLVEAYDRVRVDRANFAALIASIPVVPSADGRILQPPSQQLCFVHLRYQTGYATLTLIAIRIAVVLARIPRSYSSLTSARDLQLSSDLRIYVNDLVTVAEQAVQYYPLGSSFMPLCLLAAYATQISVGDSLQQRGRIMRLFAQYRPGVDFEREWLRIKDIRDGPDVYGYTVLL
;
A
#
# COMPACT_ATOMS: atom_id res chain seq x y z
N MET A 1 16.27 11.09 12.17
CA MET A 1 15.14 11.91 12.67
C MET A 1 15.34 12.15 14.16
N THR A 2 14.97 13.34 14.67
CA THR A 2 15.04 13.71 16.08
C THR A 2 13.98 12.99 16.91
N ARG A 3 14.28 12.60 18.15
CA ARG A 3 13.30 11.99 19.07
C ARG A 3 12.14 12.97 19.31
N PRO A 4 10.87 12.51 19.32
CA PRO A 4 9.74 13.39 19.59
C PRO A 4 9.83 13.98 20.99
N THR A 5 9.51 15.27 21.13
CA THR A 5 9.53 15.95 22.42
C THR A 5 8.29 15.60 23.25
N VAL A 6 8.36 15.77 24.57
CA VAL A 6 7.21 15.57 25.47
C VAL A 6 6.00 16.41 25.03
N GLN A 7 6.24 17.66 24.61
CA GLN A 7 5.19 18.56 24.12
C GLN A 7 4.52 18.03 22.85
N MET A 8 5.29 17.46 21.91
CA MET A 8 4.73 16.85 20.69
C MET A 8 3.85 15.65 21.04
N LEU A 9 4.28 14.81 21.98
CA LEU A 9 3.50 13.65 22.44
C LEU A 9 2.22 14.09 23.16
N GLN A 10 2.26 15.15 23.97
CA GLN A 10 1.08 15.72 24.62
C GLN A 10 0.06 16.25 23.60
N HIS A 11 0.51 17.03 22.61
CA HIS A 11 -0.36 17.54 21.54
C HIS A 11 -0.99 16.40 20.73
N TYR A 12 -0.22 15.37 20.41
CA TYR A 12 -0.74 14.17 19.74
C TYR A 12 -1.78 13.45 20.59
N GLY A 13 -1.54 13.29 21.90
CA GLY A 13 -2.51 12.73 22.83
C GLY A 13 -3.81 13.51 22.88
N TYR A 14 -3.75 14.85 22.93
CA TYR A 14 -4.93 15.72 22.87
C TYR A 14 -5.68 15.59 21.54
N ALA A 15 -4.96 15.57 20.41
CA ALA A 15 -5.55 15.41 19.09
C ALA A 15 -6.24 14.04 18.95
N LEU A 16 -5.64 12.96 19.47
CA LEU A 16 -6.24 11.63 19.46
C LEU A 16 -7.50 11.57 20.34
N ALA A 17 -7.48 12.21 21.52
CA ALA A 17 -8.64 12.28 22.40
C ALA A 17 -9.80 13.06 21.74
N ALA A 18 -9.49 14.18 21.07
CA ALA A 18 -10.47 14.96 20.32
C ALA A 18 -11.05 14.16 19.15
N LEU A 19 -10.22 13.49 18.34
CA LEU A 19 -10.66 12.63 17.25
C LEU A 19 -11.58 11.52 17.76
N ARG A 20 -11.21 10.84 18.86
CA ARG A 20 -12.05 9.82 19.48
C ARG A 20 -13.42 10.37 19.90
N SER A 21 -13.45 11.58 20.46
CA SER A 21 -14.73 12.25 20.79
C SER A 21 -15.57 12.50 19.54
N SER A 22 -14.97 12.95 18.44
CA SER A 22 -15.65 13.18 17.17
C SER A 22 -16.17 11.89 16.53
N LEU A 23 -15.42 10.79 16.62
CA LEU A 23 -15.84 9.48 16.11
C LEU A 23 -17.00 8.87 16.92
N ASN A 24 -17.08 9.17 18.22
CA ASN A 24 -18.17 8.69 19.08
C ASN A 24 -19.49 9.47 18.90
N ASN A 25 -19.45 10.63 18.24
CA ASN A 25 -20.63 11.44 17.97
C ASN A 25 -21.12 11.22 16.52
N ARG A 26 -22.36 10.73 16.38
CA ARG A 26 -22.97 10.40 15.08
C ARG A 26 -23.04 11.58 14.11
N GLY A 27 -23.13 12.81 14.62
CA GLY A 27 -23.17 14.01 13.76
C GLY A 27 -21.79 14.39 13.19
N SER A 28 -20.71 14.11 13.93
CA SER A 28 -19.35 14.52 13.55
C SER A 28 -18.52 13.42 12.88
N ILE A 29 -18.92 12.15 12.99
CA ILE A 29 -18.18 11.05 12.34
C ILE A 29 -18.08 11.24 10.83
N ALA A 30 -19.10 11.85 10.22
CA ALA A 30 -19.15 12.10 8.78
C ALA A 30 -18.64 13.48 8.35
N ALA A 31 -18.13 14.28 9.30
CA ALA A 31 -17.63 15.61 9.02
C ALA A 31 -16.27 15.54 8.27
N PRO A 32 -16.06 16.36 7.23
CA PRO A 32 -14.78 16.46 6.52
C PRO A 32 -13.58 16.69 7.44
N GLU A 33 -13.77 17.46 8.51
CA GLU A 33 -12.77 17.77 9.52
C GLU A 33 -12.34 16.52 10.28
N THR A 34 -13.27 15.59 10.54
CA THR A 34 -12.99 14.31 11.20
C THR A 34 -12.15 13.41 10.29
N LEU A 35 -12.45 13.38 8.99
CA LEU A 35 -11.65 12.64 8.00
C LEU A 35 -10.25 13.24 7.83
N CYS A 36 -10.15 14.56 7.79
CA CYS A 36 -8.87 15.26 7.73
C CYS A 36 -8.04 14.99 8.99
N ALA A 37 -8.64 15.09 10.17
CA ALA A 37 -7.99 14.78 11.44
C ALA A 37 -7.54 13.31 11.50
N LEU A 38 -8.36 12.37 11.02
CA LEU A 38 -8.00 10.96 10.91
C LEU A 38 -6.77 10.77 10.01
N TYR A 39 -6.76 11.36 8.81
CA TYR A 39 -5.63 11.31 7.90
C TYR A 39 -4.34 11.87 8.52
N LEU A 40 -4.43 13.04 9.18
CA LEU A 40 -3.31 13.66 9.86
C LEU A 40 -2.77 12.79 11.01
N ILE A 41 -3.65 12.19 11.81
CA ILE A 41 -3.24 11.28 12.90
C ILE A 41 -2.51 10.05 12.36
N VAL A 42 -2.99 9.46 11.25
CA VAL A 42 -2.33 8.32 10.59
C VAL A 42 -0.93 8.67 10.11
N ILE A 43 -0.74 9.86 9.52
CA ILE A 43 0.58 10.33 9.09
C ILE A 43 1.50 10.58 10.30
N LEU A 44 0.99 11.29 11.30
CA LEU A 44 1.75 11.66 12.50
C LEU A 44 2.15 10.45 13.35
N GLN A 45 1.33 9.40 13.40
CA GLN A 45 1.68 8.17 14.10
C GLN A 45 3.00 7.59 13.58
N GLY A 46 3.24 7.68 12.27
CA GLY A 46 4.49 7.27 11.65
C GLY A 46 5.75 8.01 12.12
N TRP A 47 5.59 9.17 12.78
CA TRP A 47 6.65 10.06 13.24
C TRP A 47 6.86 9.99 14.75
N LEU A 48 5.77 9.72 15.48
CA LEU A 48 5.72 9.82 16.93
C LEU A 48 5.87 8.45 17.61
N GLN A 49 5.74 7.35 16.87
CA GLN A 49 5.98 6.01 17.40
C GLN A 49 7.43 5.87 17.90
N GLN A 50 7.56 5.41 19.15
CA GLN A 50 8.82 5.02 19.78
C GLN A 50 8.94 3.50 19.86
N GLU A 51 10.04 3.01 20.46
CA GLU A 51 10.49 1.62 20.61
C GLU A 51 9.42 0.58 21.01
N ASP A 52 8.32 1.01 21.64
CA ASP A 52 7.21 0.16 22.08
C ASP A 52 5.87 0.36 21.33
N GLY A 53 5.83 1.28 20.37
CA GLY A 53 4.62 1.63 19.64
C GLY A 53 4.23 0.56 18.62
N ASN A 54 3.16 -0.19 18.90
CA ASN A 54 2.57 -1.10 17.91
C ASN A 54 2.11 -0.30 16.68
N PHE A 55 2.45 -0.77 15.48
CA PHE A 55 1.75 -0.34 14.27
C PHE A 55 0.33 -0.91 14.35
N SER A 56 -0.64 -0.08 14.71
CA SER A 56 -2.02 -0.41 14.43
C SER A 56 -2.22 -0.22 12.93
N GLY A 57 -2.47 -1.30 12.19
CA GLY A 57 -3.04 -1.21 10.86
C GLY A 57 -4.31 -0.37 10.96
N HIS A 58 -4.23 0.91 10.60
CA HIS A 58 -5.38 1.80 10.67
C HIS A 58 -6.37 1.45 9.56
N GLY A 59 -5.98 0.67 8.55
CA GLY A 59 -6.83 0.31 7.43
C GLY A 59 -8.15 -0.31 7.85
N GLU A 60 -8.18 -1.18 8.86
CA GLU A 60 -9.43 -1.75 9.38
C GLU A 60 -10.35 -0.66 9.97
N ALA A 61 -9.81 0.20 10.83
CA ALA A 61 -10.57 1.30 11.44
C ALA A 61 -11.03 2.33 10.41
N ILE A 62 -10.16 2.71 9.47
CA ILE A 62 -10.48 3.63 8.39
C ILE A 62 -11.56 3.02 7.49
N ALA A 63 -11.46 1.73 7.14
CA ALA A 63 -12.49 1.04 6.36
C ALA A 63 -13.85 1.10 7.05
N MET A 64 -13.90 0.81 8.36
CA MET A 64 -15.13 0.92 9.15
C MET A 64 -15.71 2.34 9.14
N ILE A 65 -14.88 3.37 9.30
CA ILE A 65 -15.30 4.77 9.28
C ILE A 65 -15.83 5.14 7.89
N LEU A 66 -15.10 4.82 6.82
CA LEU A 66 -15.51 5.09 5.45
C LEU A 66 -16.85 4.40 5.12
N SER A 67 -17.04 3.14 5.53
CA SER A 67 -18.32 2.43 5.36
C SER A 67 -19.46 3.06 6.18
N ALA A 68 -19.19 3.54 7.39
CA ALA A 68 -20.20 4.22 8.22
C ALA A 68 -20.64 5.57 7.64
N MET A 69 -19.76 6.26 6.90
CA MET A 69 -20.03 7.56 6.30
C MET A 69 -20.91 7.51 5.05
N LYS A 70 -21.20 6.31 4.53
CA LYS A 70 -22.02 6.06 3.34
C LYS A 70 -23.34 6.83 3.30
N GLN A 71 -23.96 7.06 4.45
CA GLN A 71 -25.28 7.68 4.56
C GLN A 71 -25.25 9.23 4.52
N HIS A 72 -24.07 9.85 4.47
CA HIS A 72 -23.88 11.28 4.70
C HIS A 72 -23.21 12.04 3.55
N GLN A 73 -23.13 11.44 2.35
CA GLN A 73 -22.29 11.92 1.23
C GLN A 73 -22.95 12.94 0.28
N THR A 74 -24.18 13.38 0.53
CA THR A 74 -24.99 14.06 -0.50
C THR A 74 -24.57 15.49 -0.85
N ALA A 75 -23.50 16.05 -0.28
CA ALA A 75 -23.11 17.46 -0.51
C ALA A 75 -21.59 17.74 -0.45
N TRP A 76 -20.73 16.78 -0.83
CA TRP A 76 -19.27 16.94 -0.75
C TRP A 76 -18.66 17.73 -1.92
N GLY A 77 -17.65 18.54 -1.63
CA GLY A 77 -16.85 19.29 -2.61
C GLY A 77 -15.56 18.55 -3.01
N GLU A 78 -14.71 19.20 -3.81
CA GLU A 78 -13.46 18.58 -4.33
C GLU A 78 -12.50 18.14 -3.23
N PHE A 79 -12.43 18.91 -2.13
CA PHE A 79 -11.57 18.62 -1.00
C PHE A 79 -11.97 17.33 -0.26
N GLU A 80 -13.25 17.18 0.05
CA GLU A 80 -13.81 16.00 0.71
C GLU A 80 -13.56 14.74 -0.12
N HIS A 81 -13.84 14.81 -1.42
CA HIS A 81 -13.55 13.74 -2.36
C HIS A 81 -12.06 13.40 -2.39
N GLY A 82 -11.18 14.41 -2.31
CA GLY A 82 -9.74 14.23 -2.24
C GLY A 82 -9.29 13.45 -0.99
N ILE A 83 -9.84 13.78 0.18
CA ILE A 83 -9.53 13.06 1.43
C ILE A 83 -10.04 11.62 1.36
N VAL A 84 -11.28 11.41 0.92
CA VAL A 84 -11.84 10.05 0.82
C VAL A 84 -11.06 9.19 -0.16
N LYS A 85 -10.64 9.73 -1.31
CA LYS A 85 -9.76 9.01 -2.24
C LYS A 85 -8.42 8.65 -1.60
N THR A 86 -7.83 9.57 -0.84
CA THR A 86 -6.56 9.34 -0.14
C THR A 86 -6.68 8.24 0.92
N LEU A 87 -7.72 8.30 1.76
CA LEU A 87 -7.97 7.28 2.78
C LEU A 87 -8.34 5.92 2.16
N SER A 88 -9.12 5.92 1.08
CA SER A 88 -9.47 4.70 0.34
C SER A 88 -8.22 4.03 -0.24
N PHE A 89 -7.27 4.80 -0.77
CA PHE A 89 -5.99 4.26 -1.23
C PHE A 89 -5.23 3.56 -0.09
N LEU A 90 -5.16 4.16 1.11
CA LEU A 90 -4.53 3.51 2.28
C LEU A 90 -5.20 2.18 2.64
N VAL A 91 -6.53 2.15 2.67
CA VAL A 91 -7.32 0.95 2.96
C VAL A 91 -7.12 -0.14 1.90
N ILE A 92 -7.17 0.24 0.61
CA ILE A 92 -6.96 -0.68 -0.51
C ILE A 92 -5.56 -1.28 -0.45
N MET A 93 -4.53 -0.45 -0.25
CA MET A 93 -3.15 -0.91 -0.14
C MET A 93 -2.95 -1.88 1.01
N GLU A 94 -3.49 -1.58 2.19
CA GLU A 94 -3.40 -2.50 3.34
C GLU A 94 -4.18 -3.80 3.08
N SER A 95 -5.32 -3.75 2.39
CA SER A 95 -6.13 -4.92 2.08
C SER A 95 -5.41 -5.98 1.21
N LEU A 96 -4.38 -5.58 0.45
CA LEU A 96 -3.57 -6.51 -0.36
C LEU A 96 -2.75 -7.48 0.49
N VAL A 97 -2.50 -7.13 1.75
CA VAL A 97 -1.73 -7.93 2.71
C VAL A 97 -2.49 -8.26 3.99
N ASN A 98 -3.58 -7.55 4.29
CA ASN A 98 -4.46 -7.78 5.44
C ASN A 98 -5.84 -8.28 4.95
N PRO A 99 -6.13 -9.60 5.05
CA PRO A 99 -7.40 -10.16 4.60
C PRO A 99 -8.61 -9.71 5.44
N ARG A 100 -8.42 -9.14 6.64
CA ARG A 100 -9.51 -8.67 7.52
C ARG A 100 -10.19 -7.41 6.99
N ILE A 101 -9.50 -6.63 6.17
CA ILE A 101 -10.07 -5.45 5.51
C ILE A 101 -10.93 -5.95 4.35
N GLN A 102 -12.25 -5.88 4.49
CA GLN A 102 -13.17 -6.21 3.41
C GLN A 102 -13.51 -4.95 2.60
N LEU A 103 -13.14 -4.96 1.33
CA LEU A 103 -13.46 -3.87 0.42
C LEU A 103 -14.90 -4.04 -0.12
N ASP A 104 -15.85 -3.37 0.53
CA ASP A 104 -17.26 -3.41 0.14
C ASP A 104 -17.53 -2.68 -1.19
N GLN A 105 -18.75 -2.84 -1.72
CA GLN A 105 -19.17 -2.16 -2.96
C GLN A 105 -19.19 -0.63 -2.81
N HIS A 106 -19.18 -0.10 -1.59
CA HIS A 106 -19.22 1.32 -1.36
C HIS A 106 -17.84 1.95 -1.55
N LEU A 107 -16.79 1.32 -1.01
CA LEU A 107 -15.40 1.70 -1.29
C LEU A 107 -15.13 1.72 -2.80
N ARG A 108 -15.65 0.73 -3.56
CA ARG A 108 -15.59 0.73 -5.03
C ARG A 108 -16.18 2.01 -5.64
N ARG A 109 -17.41 2.39 -5.25
CA ARG A 109 -18.11 3.57 -5.78
C ARG A 109 -17.46 4.90 -5.38
N MET A 110 -16.92 5.01 -4.17
CA MET A 110 -16.23 6.23 -3.70
C MET A 110 -14.94 6.50 -4.48
N THR A 111 -14.43 5.47 -5.13
CA THR A 111 -13.17 5.51 -5.85
C THR A 111 -13.33 5.57 -7.37
N ASP A 112 -14.57 5.55 -7.87
CA ASP A 112 -14.84 5.79 -9.28
C ASP A 112 -14.38 7.22 -9.63
N PRO A 113 -13.61 7.41 -10.72
CA PRO A 113 -13.33 8.74 -11.19
C PRO A 113 -14.67 9.42 -11.52
N GLU A 114 -14.91 10.62 -10.97
CA GLU A 114 -15.90 11.50 -11.59
C GLU A 114 -15.57 11.57 -13.09
N PRO A 115 -16.57 11.59 -13.99
CA PRO A 115 -16.32 11.75 -15.40
C PRO A 115 -15.53 13.04 -15.59
N LEU A 116 -14.22 12.89 -15.77
CA LEU A 116 -13.35 13.98 -16.11
C LEU A 116 -13.95 14.57 -17.38
N SER A 117 -14.34 15.85 -17.33
CA SER A 117 -14.57 16.63 -18.54
C SER A 117 -13.51 16.24 -19.56
N ALA A 118 -13.95 15.86 -20.77
CA ALA A 118 -13.17 15.25 -21.83
C ALA A 118 -11.85 15.99 -22.20
N ALA A 119 -11.59 17.15 -21.60
CA ALA A 119 -10.39 17.96 -21.73
C ALA A 119 -9.17 17.52 -20.86
N LYS A 120 -9.29 16.55 -19.94
CA LYS A 120 -8.17 16.09 -19.07
C LYS A 120 -7.82 14.60 -19.19
N ALA A 121 -8.11 13.98 -20.34
CA ALA A 121 -7.62 12.63 -20.62
C ALA A 121 -6.08 12.66 -20.75
N HIS A 122 -5.36 12.33 -19.67
CA HIS A 122 -3.96 11.96 -19.82
C HIS A 122 -3.87 10.66 -20.62
N PRO A 123 -2.86 10.48 -21.50
CA PRO A 123 -2.88 9.44 -22.54
C PRO A 123 -2.68 7.99 -22.03
N GLN A 124 -2.72 7.75 -20.72
CA GLN A 124 -2.34 6.48 -20.11
C GLN A 124 -3.34 6.12 -19.01
N ALA A 125 -4.53 5.70 -19.41
CA ALA A 125 -5.43 5.00 -18.50
C ALA A 125 -4.83 3.62 -18.20
N ILE A 126 -4.18 3.49 -17.04
CA ILE A 126 -3.56 2.23 -16.60
C ILE A 126 -4.61 1.44 -15.85
N SER A 127 -5.09 0.37 -16.47
CA SER A 127 -6.20 -0.43 -15.93
C SER A 127 -5.85 -1.03 -14.55
N CYS A 128 -4.66 -1.57 -14.30
CA CYS A 128 -4.39 -2.26 -13.03
C CYS A 128 -4.34 -1.35 -11.79
N LEU A 129 -4.22 -0.03 -11.98
CA LEU A 129 -4.23 0.95 -10.89
C LEU A 129 -5.56 1.69 -10.76
N ASP A 130 -6.54 1.36 -11.59
CA ASP A 130 -7.90 1.80 -11.33
C ASP A 130 -8.42 1.12 -10.05
N ASN A 131 -9.25 1.84 -9.28
CA ASN A 131 -9.64 1.35 -7.97
C ASN A 131 -10.53 0.10 -8.04
N ASN A 132 -11.28 -0.11 -9.13
CA ASN A 132 -12.07 -1.32 -9.31
C ASN A 132 -11.15 -2.52 -9.53
N SER A 133 -10.11 -2.38 -10.36
CA SER A 133 -9.06 -3.37 -10.55
C SER A 133 -8.35 -3.72 -9.24
N LEU A 134 -8.00 -2.71 -8.42
CA LEU A 134 -7.38 -2.96 -7.11
C LEU A 134 -8.30 -3.72 -6.15
N VAL A 135 -9.59 -3.40 -6.12
CA VAL A 135 -10.58 -4.09 -5.29
C VAL A 135 -10.81 -5.52 -5.78
N ASP A 136 -10.86 -5.73 -7.09
CA ASP A 136 -10.97 -7.05 -7.71
C ASP A 136 -9.76 -7.92 -7.38
N ILE A 137 -8.55 -7.40 -7.55
CA ILE A 137 -7.30 -8.09 -7.19
C ILE A 137 -7.31 -8.48 -5.71
N SER A 138 -7.70 -7.55 -4.83
CA SER A 138 -7.84 -7.83 -3.40
C SER A 138 -8.84 -8.96 -3.12
N THR A 139 -9.92 -9.04 -3.90
CA THR A 139 -10.90 -10.14 -3.83
C THR A 139 -10.31 -11.46 -4.32
N TYR A 140 -9.62 -11.46 -5.46
CA TYR A 140 -8.99 -12.64 -6.03
C TYR A 140 -7.91 -13.24 -5.12
N LEU A 141 -7.15 -12.39 -4.43
CA LEU A 141 -6.12 -12.83 -3.49
C LEU A 141 -6.69 -13.54 -2.25
N ARG A 142 -7.96 -13.30 -1.89
CA ARG A 142 -8.64 -13.94 -0.75
C ARG A 142 -9.22 -15.31 -1.11
N ASP A 143 -9.74 -15.45 -2.33
CA ASP A 143 -10.27 -16.71 -2.84
C ASP A 143 -9.58 -17.12 -4.16
N PRO A 144 -8.30 -17.54 -4.09
CA PRO A 144 -7.49 -17.73 -5.27
C PRO A 144 -7.85 -18.98 -6.08
N TYR A 145 -8.54 -19.94 -5.48
CA TYR A 145 -9.01 -21.15 -6.16
C TYR A 145 -10.17 -20.83 -7.09
N THR A 146 -11.15 -20.05 -6.62
CA THR A 146 -12.28 -19.60 -7.44
C THR A 146 -11.81 -18.62 -8.53
N HIS A 147 -10.82 -17.79 -8.24
CA HIS A 147 -10.36 -16.72 -9.12
C HIS A 147 -9.02 -17.00 -9.83
N TYR A 148 -8.65 -18.27 -10.03
CA TYR A 148 -7.35 -18.66 -10.58
C TYR A 148 -7.03 -18.00 -11.94
N SER A 149 -7.96 -18.09 -12.90
CA SER A 149 -7.76 -17.49 -14.23
C SER A 149 -7.61 -15.97 -14.14
N SER A 150 -8.45 -15.32 -13.33
CA SER A 150 -8.39 -13.88 -13.09
C SER A 150 -7.07 -13.45 -12.44
N LEU A 151 -6.48 -14.26 -11.57
CA LEU A 151 -5.15 -14.01 -11.00
C LEU A 151 -4.05 -14.08 -12.05
N VAL A 152 -4.09 -15.09 -12.94
CA VAL A 152 -3.11 -15.21 -14.03
C VAL A 152 -3.22 -14.01 -14.98
N GLU A 153 -4.43 -13.63 -15.40
CA GLU A 153 -4.67 -12.47 -16.24
C GLU A 153 -4.27 -11.14 -15.56
N ALA A 154 -4.55 -11.00 -14.26
CA ALA A 154 -4.11 -9.84 -13.50
C ALA A 154 -2.58 -9.80 -13.39
N TYR A 155 -1.92 -10.94 -13.22
CA TYR A 155 -0.46 -11.02 -13.16
C TYR A 155 0.19 -10.52 -14.46
N ASP A 156 -0.29 -11.00 -15.61
CA ASP A 156 0.26 -10.59 -16.90
C ASP A 156 0.05 -9.10 -17.17
N ARG A 157 -1.15 -8.56 -16.87
CA ARG A 157 -1.41 -7.13 -16.99
C ARG A 157 -0.52 -6.29 -16.08
N VAL A 158 -0.36 -6.70 -14.83
CA VAL A 158 0.50 -6.01 -13.85
C VAL A 158 1.96 -6.01 -14.32
N ARG A 159 2.45 -7.08 -14.95
CA ARG A 159 3.82 -7.12 -15.51
C ARG A 159 4.01 -6.08 -16.61
N VAL A 160 3.06 -5.98 -17.54
CA VAL A 160 3.09 -4.99 -18.63
C VAL A 160 3.04 -3.58 -18.07
N ASP A 161 2.09 -3.29 -17.17
CA ASP A 161 1.93 -1.97 -16.58
C ASP A 161 3.16 -1.57 -15.76
N ARG A 162 3.78 -2.52 -15.03
CA ARG A 162 5.00 -2.28 -14.28
C ARG A 162 6.17 -1.88 -15.19
N ALA A 163 6.32 -2.55 -16.34
CA ALA A 163 7.34 -2.19 -17.34
C ALA A 163 7.12 -0.78 -17.91
N ASN A 164 5.85 -0.40 -18.16
CA ASN A 164 5.50 0.94 -18.61
C ASN A 164 5.89 2.00 -17.57
N PHE A 165 5.58 1.78 -16.29
CA PHE A 165 5.99 2.69 -15.23
C PHE A 165 7.51 2.76 -15.04
N ALA A 166 8.24 1.64 -15.20
CA ALA A 166 9.70 1.66 -15.16
C ALA A 166 10.27 2.59 -16.24
N ALA A 167 9.73 2.51 -17.47
CA ALA A 167 10.15 3.38 -18.57
C ALA A 167 9.79 4.85 -18.30
N LEU A 168 8.62 5.13 -17.73
CA LEU A 168 8.21 6.47 -17.33
C LEU A 168 9.13 7.06 -16.26
N ILE A 169 9.48 6.30 -15.22
CA ILE A 169 10.44 6.73 -14.19
C ILE A 169 11.80 7.02 -14.82
N ALA A 170 12.30 6.12 -15.68
CA ALA A 170 13.59 6.28 -16.33
C ALA A 170 13.67 7.52 -17.26
N SER A 171 12.54 8.00 -17.77
CA SER A 171 12.47 9.20 -18.60
C SER A 171 12.56 10.53 -17.82
N ILE A 172 12.43 10.49 -16.49
CA ILE A 172 12.51 11.70 -15.66
C ILE A 172 13.98 12.03 -15.40
N PRO A 173 14.44 13.26 -15.73
CA PRO A 173 15.80 13.66 -15.41
C PRO A 173 15.98 13.77 -13.90
N VAL A 174 17.11 13.28 -13.41
CA VAL A 174 17.49 13.33 -11.99
C VAL A 174 18.88 13.95 -11.81
N VAL A 175 19.05 14.66 -10.71
CA VAL A 175 20.30 15.27 -10.28
C VAL A 175 20.66 14.75 -8.88
N PRO A 176 21.96 14.63 -8.55
CA PRO A 176 22.36 14.29 -7.19
C PRO A 176 21.87 15.33 -6.18
N SER A 177 21.38 14.85 -5.03
CA SER A 177 21.08 15.66 -3.85
C SER A 177 22.34 16.32 -3.29
N ALA A 178 22.16 17.31 -2.40
CA ALA A 178 23.26 18.04 -1.75
C ALA A 178 24.21 17.11 -0.97
N ASP A 179 23.72 15.96 -0.49
CA ASP A 179 24.53 14.93 0.18
C ASP A 179 25.09 13.86 -0.78
N GLY A 180 24.77 13.96 -2.08
CA GLY A 180 25.21 13.04 -3.14
C GLY A 180 24.61 11.63 -3.07
N ARG A 181 23.73 11.35 -2.09
CA ARG A 181 23.23 9.99 -1.81
C ARG A 181 21.95 9.66 -2.54
N ILE A 182 21.11 10.66 -2.78
CA ILE A 182 19.79 10.50 -3.40
C ILE A 182 19.77 11.21 -4.74
N LEU A 183 19.23 10.55 -5.76
CA LEU A 183 18.92 11.18 -7.05
C LEU A 183 17.51 11.77 -6.95
N GLN A 184 17.39 13.07 -7.22
CA GLN A 184 16.14 13.81 -7.12
C GLN A 184 15.85 14.57 -8.42
N PRO A 185 14.59 14.74 -8.81
CA PRO A 185 14.26 15.57 -9.97
C PRO A 185 14.67 17.04 -9.76
N PRO A 186 15.05 17.76 -10.82
CA PRO A 186 15.60 19.12 -10.71
C PRO A 186 14.56 20.20 -10.38
N SER A 187 13.27 19.88 -10.44
CA SER A 187 12.19 20.83 -10.16
C SER A 187 11.07 20.21 -9.34
N GLN A 188 10.34 21.04 -8.58
CA GLN A 188 9.24 20.59 -7.74
C GLN A 188 8.11 19.92 -8.54
N GLN A 189 7.83 20.42 -9.75
CA GLN A 189 6.83 19.81 -10.63
C GLN A 189 7.24 18.38 -11.02
N LEU A 190 8.51 18.17 -11.36
CA LEU A 190 9.03 16.85 -11.68
C LEU A 190 9.10 15.94 -10.45
N CYS A 191 9.30 16.48 -9.24
CA CYS A 191 9.18 15.70 -8.01
C CYS A 191 7.79 15.09 -7.84
N PHE A 192 6.71 15.84 -8.12
CA PHE A 192 5.35 15.29 -8.05
C PHE A 192 5.10 14.22 -9.10
N VAL A 193 5.60 14.40 -10.33
CA VAL A 193 5.48 13.39 -11.40
C VAL A 193 6.26 12.13 -11.03
N HIS A 194 7.50 12.29 -10.58
CA HIS A 194 8.36 11.19 -10.14
C HIS A 194 7.73 10.41 -8.98
N LEU A 195 7.24 11.10 -7.96
CA LEU A 195 6.52 10.51 -6.84
C LEU A 195 5.31 9.69 -7.32
N ARG A 196 4.49 10.23 -8.22
CA ARG A 196 3.31 9.52 -8.74
C ARG A 196 3.71 8.25 -9.49
N TYR A 197 4.74 8.31 -10.32
CA TYR A 197 5.21 7.14 -11.07
C TYR A 197 5.86 6.10 -10.18
N GLN A 198 6.69 6.51 -9.20
CA GLN A 198 7.21 5.60 -8.19
C GLN A 198 6.10 4.95 -7.37
N THR A 199 5.05 5.70 -7.05
CA THR A 199 3.90 5.17 -6.31
C THR A 199 3.14 4.11 -7.10
N GLY A 200 2.85 4.37 -8.38
CA GLY A 200 2.24 3.39 -9.27
C GLY A 200 3.11 2.15 -9.45
N TYR A 201 4.41 2.35 -9.71
CA TYR A 201 5.37 1.25 -9.87
C TYR A 201 5.48 0.36 -8.62
N ALA A 202 5.64 0.96 -7.43
CA ALA A 202 5.72 0.21 -6.18
C ALA A 202 4.42 -0.55 -5.86
N THR A 203 3.27 0.07 -6.15
CA THR A 203 1.95 -0.55 -5.97
C THR A 203 1.80 -1.77 -6.89
N LEU A 204 2.12 -1.64 -8.18
CA LEU A 204 2.11 -2.75 -9.13
C LEU A 204 3.10 -3.85 -8.73
N THR A 205 4.29 -3.48 -8.23
CA THR A 205 5.28 -4.46 -7.77
C THR A 205 4.77 -5.24 -6.55
N LEU A 206 4.14 -4.56 -5.58
CA LEU A 206 3.50 -5.20 -4.45
C LEU A 206 2.41 -6.18 -4.90
N ILE A 207 1.52 -5.75 -5.80
CA ILE A 207 0.47 -6.60 -6.37
C ILE A 207 1.08 -7.83 -7.06
N ALA A 208 2.11 -7.63 -7.89
CA ALA A 208 2.78 -8.70 -8.61
C ALA A 208 3.37 -9.73 -7.64
N ILE A 209 4.03 -9.28 -6.57
CA ILE A 209 4.54 -10.15 -5.50
C ILE A 209 3.40 -10.95 -4.89
N ARG A 210 2.29 -10.30 -4.52
CA ARG A 210 1.16 -10.98 -3.86
C ARG A 210 0.53 -12.04 -4.75
N ILE A 211 0.28 -11.71 -6.02
CA ILE A 211 -0.27 -12.67 -6.98
C ILE A 211 0.70 -13.84 -7.22
N ALA A 212 1.98 -13.56 -7.48
CA ALA A 212 2.98 -14.62 -7.73
C ALA A 212 3.16 -15.56 -6.53
N VAL A 213 3.20 -15.02 -5.31
CA VAL A 213 3.26 -15.78 -4.05
C VAL A 213 2.05 -16.70 -3.90
N VAL A 214 0.85 -16.23 -4.24
CA VAL A 214 -0.39 -17.03 -4.18
C VAL A 214 -0.39 -18.10 -5.27
N LEU A 215 -0.14 -17.74 -6.53
CA LEU A 215 -0.11 -18.67 -7.66
C LEU A 215 0.93 -19.78 -7.48
N ALA A 216 2.11 -19.46 -6.93
CA ALA A 216 3.18 -20.44 -6.69
C ALA A 216 2.78 -21.55 -5.69
N ARG A 217 1.75 -21.31 -4.86
CA ARG A 217 1.27 -22.26 -3.84
C ARG A 217 0.08 -23.10 -4.29
N ILE A 218 -0.59 -22.71 -5.37
CA ILE A 218 -1.73 -23.47 -5.88
C ILE A 218 -1.19 -24.79 -6.47
N PRO A 219 -1.69 -25.95 -6.01
CA PRO A 219 -1.19 -27.25 -6.48
C PRO A 219 -1.30 -27.38 -8.00
N ARG A 220 -0.28 -27.99 -8.62
CA ARG A 220 -0.22 -28.20 -10.07
C ARG A 220 -1.36 -29.06 -10.63
N SER A 221 -2.04 -29.83 -9.78
CA SER A 221 -3.24 -30.60 -10.14
C SER A 221 -4.46 -29.70 -10.40
N TYR A 222 -4.48 -28.50 -9.83
CA TYR A 222 -5.53 -27.49 -10.04
C TYR A 222 -5.27 -26.65 -11.30
N SER A 223 -4.00 -26.52 -11.71
CA SER A 223 -3.60 -25.83 -12.94
C SER A 223 -3.73 -26.75 -14.17
N SER A 224 -4.94 -26.94 -14.68
CA SER A 224 -5.14 -27.60 -15.99
C SER A 224 -4.79 -26.69 -17.17
N LEU A 225 -4.63 -25.39 -16.91
CA LEU A 225 -4.32 -24.37 -17.91
C LEU A 225 -2.80 -24.29 -18.16
N THR A 226 -2.43 -24.42 -19.42
CA THR A 226 -1.07 -24.35 -19.96
C THR A 226 -0.36 -23.02 -19.65
N SER A 227 -1.10 -21.93 -19.41
CA SER A 227 -0.54 -20.57 -19.22
C SER A 227 0.33 -20.41 -17.97
N ALA A 228 0.06 -21.17 -16.90
CA ALA A 228 0.87 -21.08 -15.68
C ALA A 228 2.22 -21.82 -15.77
N ARG A 229 2.41 -22.70 -16.77
CA ARG A 229 3.68 -23.43 -16.94
C ARG A 229 4.84 -22.53 -17.38
N ASP A 230 4.54 -21.37 -17.97
CA ASP A 230 5.54 -20.44 -18.48
C ASP A 230 5.84 -19.28 -17.51
N LEU A 231 5.08 -19.17 -16.42
CA LEU A 231 5.29 -18.12 -15.43
C LEU A 231 6.53 -18.44 -14.60
N GLN A 232 7.62 -17.72 -14.85
CA GLN A 232 8.85 -17.81 -14.08
C GLN A 232 8.73 -17.09 -12.72
N LEU A 233 7.71 -17.46 -11.92
CA LEU A 233 7.32 -16.77 -10.69
C LEU A 233 8.49 -16.61 -9.71
N SER A 234 9.34 -17.63 -9.56
CA SER A 234 10.46 -17.56 -8.63
C SER A 234 11.55 -16.58 -9.05
N SER A 235 11.88 -16.47 -10.35
CA SER A 235 12.84 -15.45 -10.81
C SER A 235 12.23 -14.06 -10.74
N ASP A 236 10.96 -13.93 -11.13
CA ASP A 236 10.20 -12.68 -11.05
C ASP A 236 10.18 -12.13 -9.62
N LEU A 237 9.89 -12.97 -8.62
CA LEU A 237 9.86 -12.55 -7.22
C LEU A 237 11.20 -11.98 -6.71
N ARG A 238 12.34 -12.54 -7.15
CA ARG A 238 13.67 -11.99 -6.78
C ARG A 238 13.88 -10.61 -7.38
N ILE A 239 13.45 -10.41 -8.63
CA ILE A 239 13.50 -9.11 -9.30
C ILE A 239 12.61 -8.13 -8.54
N TYR A 240 11.38 -8.51 -8.21
CA TYR A 240 10.41 -7.62 -7.58
C TYR A 240 10.82 -7.19 -6.16
N VAL A 241 11.46 -8.08 -5.40
CA VAL A 241 12.05 -7.71 -4.11
C VAL A 241 13.14 -6.66 -4.29
N ASN A 242 14.02 -6.81 -5.27
CA ASN A 242 15.05 -5.81 -5.56
C ASN A 242 14.47 -4.48 -6.07
N ASP A 243 13.44 -4.54 -6.91
CA ASP A 243 12.70 -3.39 -7.42
C ASP A 243 12.11 -2.58 -6.25
N LEU A 244 11.40 -3.23 -5.32
CA LEU A 244 10.82 -2.55 -4.15
C LEU A 244 11.88 -1.92 -3.23
N VAL A 245 13.00 -2.60 -3.00
CA VAL A 245 14.09 -2.03 -2.19
C VAL A 245 14.68 -0.80 -2.86
N THR A 246 14.92 -0.85 -4.17
CA THR A 246 15.46 0.27 -4.95
C THR A 246 14.52 1.47 -4.94
N VAL A 247 13.22 1.23 -5.16
CA VAL A 247 12.21 2.28 -5.13
C VAL A 247 12.08 2.89 -3.74
N ALA A 248 12.09 2.06 -2.70
CA ALA A 248 12.05 2.54 -1.33
C ALA A 248 13.28 3.41 -1.01
N GLU A 249 14.49 3.03 -1.41
CA GLU A 249 15.69 3.88 -1.19
C GLU A 249 15.54 5.26 -1.83
N GLN A 250 15.00 5.32 -3.05
CA GLN A 250 14.77 6.58 -3.74
C GLN A 250 13.61 7.39 -3.15
N ALA A 251 12.54 6.71 -2.74
CA ALA A 251 11.31 7.35 -2.28
C ALA A 251 11.39 7.86 -0.83
N VAL A 252 12.47 7.58 -0.09
CA VAL A 252 12.70 8.14 1.27
C VAL A 252 12.62 9.67 1.24
N GLN A 253 13.05 10.31 0.15
CA GLN A 253 12.98 11.77 -0.01
C GLN A 253 11.55 12.34 0.02
N TYR A 254 10.55 11.50 -0.29
CA TYR A 254 9.14 11.87 -0.29
C TYR A 254 8.42 11.49 1.01
N TYR A 255 9.13 10.91 1.96
CA TYR A 255 8.57 10.55 3.25
C TYR A 255 8.33 11.84 4.06
N PRO A 256 7.12 12.07 4.59
CA PRO A 256 6.15 11.04 4.95
C PRO A 256 4.89 10.97 4.10
N LEU A 257 4.58 12.02 3.35
CA LEU A 257 3.30 12.11 2.67
C LEU A 257 3.29 11.28 1.38
N GLY A 258 4.42 11.22 0.67
CA GLY A 258 4.50 10.54 -0.63
C GLY A 258 4.84 9.05 -0.55
N SER A 259 5.55 8.61 0.49
CA SER A 259 6.05 7.23 0.57
C SER A 259 5.72 6.53 1.89
N SER A 260 4.67 6.98 2.60
CA SER A 260 4.17 6.37 3.86
C SER A 260 3.76 4.90 3.74
N PHE A 261 3.45 4.43 2.53
CA PHE A 261 3.07 3.04 2.26
C PHE A 261 4.28 2.12 2.00
N MET A 262 5.49 2.66 1.85
CA MET A 262 6.71 1.84 1.65
C MET A 262 7.00 0.83 2.76
N PRO A 263 6.77 1.12 4.06
CA PRO A 263 6.88 0.11 5.11
C PRO A 263 6.10 -1.17 4.81
N LEU A 264 4.89 -1.06 4.25
CA LEU A 264 4.06 -2.20 3.87
C LEU A 264 4.71 -3.01 2.73
N CYS A 265 5.21 -2.31 1.71
CA CYS A 265 5.93 -2.90 0.60
C CYS A 265 7.20 -3.64 1.07
N LEU A 266 7.95 -3.05 2.00
CA LEU A 266 9.17 -3.64 2.57
C LEU A 266 8.87 -4.91 3.39
N LEU A 267 7.78 -4.93 4.14
CA LEU A 267 7.34 -6.14 4.86
C LEU A 267 6.96 -7.26 3.88
N ALA A 268 6.26 -6.94 2.79
CA ALA A 268 5.95 -7.92 1.73
C ALA A 268 7.22 -8.43 1.02
N ALA A 269 8.18 -7.53 0.76
CA ALA A 269 9.47 -7.90 0.17
C ALA A 269 10.27 -8.83 1.09
N TYR A 270 10.27 -8.56 2.41
CA TYR A 270 10.92 -9.40 3.40
C TYR A 270 10.34 -10.81 3.46
N ALA A 271 9.01 -10.91 3.52
CA ALA A 271 8.29 -12.19 3.49
C ALA A 271 8.63 -13.03 2.25
N THR A 272 8.74 -12.35 1.11
CA THR A 272 9.07 -12.95 -0.18
C THR A 272 10.53 -13.42 -0.20
N GLN A 273 11.45 -12.62 0.35
CA GLN A 273 12.86 -12.98 0.43
C GLN A 273 13.07 -14.29 1.20
N ILE A 274 12.36 -14.48 2.32
CA ILE A 274 12.39 -15.73 3.10
C ILE A 274 11.97 -16.94 2.22
N SER A 275 11.01 -16.74 1.32
CA SER A 275 10.45 -17.82 0.50
C SER A 275 11.30 -18.20 -0.72
N VAL A 276 12.00 -17.23 -1.34
CA VAL A 276 12.61 -17.41 -2.68
C VAL A 276 14.15 -17.47 -2.66
N GLY A 277 14.76 -17.09 -1.53
CA GLY A 277 16.19 -17.24 -1.29
C GLY A 277 16.61 -16.43 -0.08
N ASP A 278 16.95 -17.09 1.03
CA ASP A 278 17.23 -16.43 2.32
C ASP A 278 18.62 -15.77 2.34
N SER A 279 18.79 -14.69 1.58
CA SER A 279 19.96 -13.84 1.65
C SER A 279 19.87 -12.95 2.88
N LEU A 280 20.66 -13.28 3.90
CA LEU A 280 20.82 -12.46 5.12
C LEU A 280 21.19 -11.01 4.78
N GLN A 281 21.99 -10.80 3.74
CA GLN A 281 22.38 -9.47 3.28
C GLN A 281 21.17 -8.66 2.79
N GLN A 282 20.30 -9.27 1.99
CA GLN A 282 19.10 -8.61 1.47
C GLN A 282 18.08 -8.34 2.58
N ARG A 283 17.89 -9.28 3.51
CA ARG A 283 17.05 -9.07 4.71
C ARG A 283 17.57 -7.92 5.55
N GLY A 284 18.87 -7.88 5.82
CA GLY A 284 19.51 -6.77 6.54
C GLY A 284 19.40 -5.43 5.79
N ARG A 285 19.35 -5.42 4.46
CA ARG A 285 19.08 -4.20 3.67
C ARG A 285 17.63 -3.74 3.83
N ILE A 286 16.66 -4.65 3.70
CA ILE A 286 15.22 -4.35 3.87
C ILE A 286 14.94 -3.80 5.28
N MET A 287 15.45 -4.46 6.32
CA MET A 287 15.24 -4.05 7.72
C MET A 287 15.86 -2.68 8.00
N ARG A 288 17.09 -2.41 7.52
CA ARG A 288 17.72 -1.10 7.67
C ARG A 288 16.92 0.00 6.97
N LEU A 289 16.38 -0.29 5.78
CA LEU A 289 15.58 0.68 5.04
C LEU A 289 14.24 0.92 5.73
N PHE A 290 13.58 -0.13 6.24
CA PHE A 290 12.37 0.01 7.05
C PHE A 290 12.59 0.91 8.27
N ALA A 291 13.73 0.77 8.96
CA ALA A 291 14.09 1.61 10.09
C ALA A 291 14.29 3.09 9.71
N GLN A 292 14.62 3.41 8.45
CA GLN A 292 14.66 4.81 7.98
C GLN A 292 13.25 5.40 7.84
N TYR A 293 12.30 4.59 7.39
CA TYR A 293 10.89 4.98 7.29
C TYR A 293 10.19 5.03 8.65
N ARG A 294 10.53 4.10 9.55
CA ARG A 294 9.88 3.92 10.85
C ARG A 294 10.94 3.75 11.96
N PRO A 295 11.67 4.82 12.31
CA PRO A 295 12.69 4.75 13.34
C PRO A 295 12.06 4.34 14.67
N GLY A 296 12.65 3.35 15.33
CA GLY A 296 12.16 2.83 16.62
C GLY A 296 11.05 1.81 16.51
N VAL A 297 10.49 1.48 15.33
CA VAL A 297 9.54 0.37 15.25
C VAL A 297 10.30 -0.95 15.13
N ASP A 298 10.00 -1.91 16.00
CA ASP A 298 10.54 -3.27 15.91
C ASP A 298 9.98 -3.98 14.66
N PHE A 299 10.87 -4.21 13.70
CA PHE A 299 10.55 -4.85 12.44
C PHE A 299 10.00 -6.27 12.62
N GLU A 300 10.61 -7.08 13.50
CA GLU A 300 10.25 -8.49 13.66
C GLU A 300 8.88 -8.61 14.32
N ARG A 301 8.59 -7.76 15.31
CA ARG A 301 7.27 -7.67 15.91
C ARG A 301 6.20 -7.35 14.87
N GLU A 302 6.47 -6.39 13.98
CA GLU A 302 5.50 -6.01 12.96
C GLU A 302 5.33 -7.08 11.88
N TRP A 303 6.42 -7.73 11.48
CA TRP A 303 6.37 -8.88 10.59
C TRP A 303 5.51 -10.01 11.17
N LEU A 304 5.74 -10.38 12.44
CA LEU A 304 4.95 -11.41 13.13
C LEU A 304 3.47 -11.04 13.21
N ARG A 305 3.13 -9.77 13.47
CA ARG A 305 1.75 -9.30 13.48
C ARG A 305 1.06 -9.49 12.13
N ILE A 306 1.69 -9.09 11.03
CA ILE A 306 1.13 -9.28 9.68
C ILE A 306 1.00 -10.77 9.36
N LYS A 307 1.97 -11.58 9.76
CA LYS A 307 1.92 -13.03 9.62
C LYS A 307 0.73 -13.62 10.39
N ASP A 308 0.51 -13.23 11.64
CA ASP A 308 -0.61 -13.71 12.47
C ASP A 308 -1.98 -13.28 11.93
N ILE A 309 -2.08 -12.05 11.42
CA ILE A 309 -3.30 -11.55 10.77
C ILE A 309 -3.65 -12.40 9.55
N ARG A 310 -2.63 -12.85 8.81
CA ARG A 310 -2.76 -13.64 7.60
C ARG A 310 -3.02 -15.12 7.89
N ASP A 311 -2.37 -15.68 8.92
CA ASP A 311 -2.36 -17.11 9.23
C ASP A 311 -3.39 -17.47 10.33
N GLY A 312 -4.27 -16.53 10.73
CA GLY A 312 -5.22 -16.68 11.83
C GLY A 312 -6.32 -17.75 11.62
N PRO A 313 -6.91 -18.26 12.72
CA PRO A 313 -7.75 -19.48 12.73
C PRO A 313 -9.10 -19.37 11.98
N ASP A 314 -9.56 -18.16 11.65
CA ASP A 314 -10.85 -17.91 11.00
C ASP A 314 -10.79 -17.81 9.47
N VAL A 315 -9.60 -17.98 8.86
CA VAL A 315 -9.47 -18.05 7.40
C VAL A 315 -9.71 -19.51 6.96
N TYR A 316 -10.99 -19.87 6.86
CA TYR A 316 -11.55 -21.11 6.31
C TYR A 316 -10.57 -22.21 5.90
N GLY A 317 -10.40 -23.22 6.75
CA GLY A 317 -10.35 -24.67 6.43
C GLY A 317 -9.32 -25.22 5.45
N TYR A 318 -8.56 -24.38 4.76
CA TYR A 318 -7.53 -24.75 3.81
C TYR A 318 -6.33 -23.85 4.12
N THR A 319 -5.47 -24.35 4.99
CA THR A 319 -4.17 -23.77 5.29
C THR A 319 -3.30 -23.79 4.03
N VAL A 320 -3.57 -22.85 3.14
CA VAL A 320 -2.62 -22.34 2.17
C VAL A 320 -2.09 -21.09 2.83
N LEU A 321 -0.78 -20.99 3.06
CA LEU A 321 0.03 -19.76 3.06
C LEU A 321 1.35 -19.95 3.84
N LEU A 322 2.22 -20.85 3.36
CA LEU A 322 3.66 -20.61 3.14
C LEU A 322 4.16 -21.56 2.04
#